data_AF-A0A9D5BGW3-F1
#
_entry.id   AF-A0A9D5BGW3-F1
#
_cell.length_a   1.000
_cell.length_b   1.000
_cell.length_c   1.000
_cell.angle_alpha   90.00
_cell.angle_beta   90.00
_cell.angle_gamma   90.00
#
_symmetry.space_group_name_H-M   'P 1'
#
loop_
_entity.id
_entity.type
_entity.pdbx_description
1 polymer ?
#
loop_
_entity_poly.entity_id
_entity_poly.type
_entity_poly.pdbx_seq_one_letter_code
_entity_poly.pdbx_strand_id
1 'polypeptide(L)'
;MCGRSTFWWWLISAITFYLATWEHYFTNTLILPVVNGPTEGLMIIYFAHFFTAVVGAEWWAQQFGKSLPFLNWLPVLADVPTFTAILCLMITFGVIPTVAFNVINVSKVVKSRNGSIALALAMVTTFHIGILPYNLAAVLITSFFVQLYPFVVLVGGVLLWDYLSPSDIIANYPHLVVMGTGLTFGYLVSLMYLPLAIANALASKLNDGVPIVNERLVLFGYCAFTASLYLHFATSVIREITNALGIYCFRITRKEA
;
A
#
# COMPACT_ATOMS: atom_id res chain seq x y z
N MET A 1 15.97 0.39 10.54
CA MET A 1 15.69 -0.25 11.85
C MET A 1 14.62 -1.34 11.76
N CYS A 2 13.65 -1.31 10.82
CA CYS A 2 12.69 -2.42 10.64
C CYS A 2 13.06 -3.44 9.54
N GLY A 3 14.09 -3.19 8.72
CA GLY A 3 14.56 -4.10 7.66
C GLY A 3 13.41 -4.65 6.79
N ARG A 4 13.36 -5.98 6.65
CA ARG A 4 12.30 -6.72 5.94
C ARG A 4 10.89 -6.52 6.48
N SER A 5 10.74 -6.21 7.77
CA SER A 5 9.41 -5.98 8.35
C SER A 5 8.73 -4.72 7.81
N THR A 6 9.49 -3.78 7.25
CA THR A 6 8.95 -2.55 6.63
C THR A 6 7.97 -2.87 5.49
N PHE A 7 8.21 -3.94 4.73
CA PHE A 7 7.29 -4.38 3.68
C PHE A 7 5.93 -4.79 4.24
N TRP A 8 5.92 -5.52 5.36
CA TRP A 8 4.68 -5.95 6.01
C TRP A 8 3.89 -4.77 6.57
N TRP A 9 4.57 -3.76 7.13
CA TRP A 9 3.96 -2.50 7.57
C TRP A 9 3.24 -1.76 6.43
N TRP A 10 3.84 -1.75 5.24
CA TRP A 10 3.20 -1.20 4.05
C TRP A 10 2.02 -2.07 3.58
N LEU A 11 2.21 -3.39 3.52
CA LEU A 11 1.21 -4.33 3.03
C LEU A 11 -0.09 -4.29 3.85
N ILE A 12 0.01 -4.25 5.19
CA ILE A 12 -1.17 -4.21 6.05
C ILE A 12 -2.03 -2.97 5.79
N SER A 13 -1.39 -1.83 5.51
CA SER A 13 -2.05 -0.57 5.21
C SER A 13 -2.71 -0.62 3.83
N ALA A 14 -2.01 -1.19 2.84
CA ALA A 14 -2.53 -1.36 1.48
C ALA A 14 -3.77 -2.27 1.43
N ILE A 15 -3.74 -3.41 2.15
CA ILE A 15 -4.86 -4.37 2.21
C ILE A 15 -6.11 -3.71 2.82
N THR A 16 -5.97 -2.97 3.92
CA THR A 16 -7.10 -2.30 4.56
C THR A 16 -7.74 -1.25 3.64
N PHE A 17 -6.93 -0.51 2.90
CA PHE A 17 -7.42 0.50 1.95
C PHE A 17 -8.12 -0.16 0.75
N TYR A 18 -7.51 -1.18 0.17
CA TYR A 18 -8.08 -1.90 -0.98
C TYR A 18 -9.42 -2.58 -0.65
N LEU A 19 -9.55 -3.16 0.54
CA LEU A 19 -10.82 -3.79 0.93
C LEU A 19 -11.90 -2.77 1.27
N ALA A 20 -11.53 -1.56 1.70
CA ALA A 20 -12.49 -0.47 1.89
C ALA A 20 -13.03 0.03 0.53
N THR A 21 -12.20 0.11 -0.51
CA THR A 21 -12.66 0.46 -1.87
C THR A 21 -13.50 -0.66 -2.50
N TRP A 22 -13.16 -1.92 -2.24
CA TRP A 22 -14.00 -3.07 -2.62
C TRP A 22 -15.37 -3.02 -1.95
N GLU A 23 -15.45 -2.69 -0.66
CA GLU A 23 -16.73 -2.47 0.02
C GLU A 23 -17.53 -1.37 -0.67
N HIS A 24 -16.89 -0.22 -0.92
CA HIS A 24 -17.52 0.93 -1.58
C HIS A 24 -18.14 0.57 -2.94
N TYR A 25 -17.46 -0.27 -3.74
CA TYR A 25 -17.97 -0.74 -5.02
C TYR A 25 -19.32 -1.46 -4.93
N PHE A 26 -19.55 -2.25 -3.87
CA PHE A 26 -20.81 -2.96 -3.68
C PHE A 26 -21.88 -2.10 -3.00
N THR A 27 -21.48 -1.33 -1.99
CA THR A 27 -22.40 -0.53 -1.16
C THR A 27 -22.82 0.77 -1.85
N ASN A 28 -22.09 1.24 -2.87
CA ASN A 28 -22.24 2.56 -3.52
C ASN A 28 -22.29 3.74 -2.53
N THR A 29 -21.81 3.53 -1.31
CA THR A 29 -21.83 4.50 -0.23
C THR A 29 -20.47 4.46 0.43
N LEU A 30 -19.77 5.60 0.44
CA LEU A 30 -18.58 5.75 1.26
C LEU A 30 -19.08 6.17 2.64
N ILE A 31 -19.62 5.23 3.39
CA ILE A 31 -19.94 5.49 4.79
C ILE A 31 -18.58 5.58 5.47
N LEU A 32 -18.16 6.80 5.81
CA LEU A 32 -17.03 7.05 6.70
C LEU A 32 -17.62 7.11 8.12
N PRO A 33 -17.76 5.98 8.83
CA PRO A 33 -18.11 6.03 10.24
C PRO A 33 -17.08 6.88 10.99
N VAL A 34 -17.45 7.37 12.18
CA VAL A 34 -16.56 8.19 13.04
C VAL A 34 -15.22 7.49 13.29
N VAL A 35 -15.20 6.16 13.27
CA VAL A 35 -14.00 5.32 13.20
C VAL A 35 -13.96 4.64 11.84
N ASN A 36 -13.27 5.21 10.86
CA ASN A 36 -13.28 4.73 9.47
C ASN A 36 -12.12 3.81 9.10
N GLY A 37 -11.08 3.74 9.93
CA GLY A 37 -9.82 3.04 9.70
C GLY A 37 -8.71 3.98 9.20
N PRO A 38 -8.80 4.54 7.97
CA PRO A 38 -7.75 5.38 7.40
C PRO A 38 -7.46 6.66 8.20
N THR A 39 -8.46 7.36 8.71
CA THR A 39 -8.29 8.62 9.45
C THR A 39 -7.62 8.37 10.80
N GLU A 40 -8.05 7.34 11.53
CA GLU A 40 -7.45 6.96 12.81
C GLU A 40 -6.05 6.39 12.60
N GLY A 41 -5.83 5.64 11.51
CA GLY A 41 -4.52 5.14 11.10
C GLY A 41 -3.52 6.28 10.87
N LEU A 42 -3.90 7.32 10.13
CA LEU A 42 -3.07 8.52 9.96
C LEU A 42 -2.77 9.21 11.29
N MET A 43 -3.79 9.34 12.15
CA MET A 43 -3.62 9.95 13.47
C MET A 43 -2.64 9.15 14.35
N ILE A 44 -2.75 7.83 14.38
CA ILE A 44 -1.83 6.92 15.08
C ILE A 44 -0.41 7.08 14.52
N ILE A 45 -0.25 7.20 13.20
CA ILE A 45 1.06 7.42 12.57
C ILE A 45 1.67 8.75 13.03
N TYR A 46 0.89 9.84 13.09
CA TYR A 46 1.41 11.12 13.57
C TYR A 46 1.86 11.05 15.03
N PHE A 47 1.07 10.44 15.90
CA PHE A 47 1.46 10.21 17.30
C PHE A 47 2.70 9.32 17.40
N ALA A 48 2.82 8.28 16.57
CA ALA A 48 3.98 7.41 16.53
C ALA A 48 5.25 8.18 16.10
N HIS A 49 5.15 9.11 15.14
CA HIS A 49 6.28 9.97 14.75
C HIS A 49 6.71 10.88 15.90
N PHE A 50 5.76 11.53 16.58
CA PHE A 50 6.06 12.38 17.73
C PHE A 50 6.69 11.58 18.87
N PHE A 51 6.14 10.41 19.18
CA PHE A 51 6.70 9.50 20.17
C PHE A 51 8.12 9.08 19.81
N THR A 52 8.36 8.70 18.54
CA THR A 52 9.69 8.33 18.04
C THR A 52 10.70 9.48 18.16
N ALA A 53 10.25 10.73 18.01
CA ALA A 53 11.12 11.89 18.22
C ALA A 53 11.59 12.03 19.68
N VAL A 54 10.79 11.56 20.65
CA VAL A 54 11.13 11.58 22.08
C VAL A 54 11.99 10.39 22.48
N VAL A 55 11.61 9.16 22.09
CA VAL A 55 12.28 7.93 22.55
C VAL A 55 13.44 7.47 21.65
N GLY A 56 13.55 8.05 20.46
CA GLY A 56 14.52 7.64 19.44
C GLY A 56 14.07 6.43 18.63
N ALA A 57 14.63 6.28 17.43
CA ALA A 57 14.29 5.17 16.52
C ALA A 57 14.73 3.80 17.07
N GLU A 58 15.75 3.75 17.92
CA GLU A 58 16.29 2.52 18.48
C GLU A 58 15.31 1.81 19.41
N TRP A 59 14.43 2.57 20.07
CA TRP A 59 13.40 2.04 20.97
C TRP A 59 12.53 0.98 20.28
N TRP A 60 12.17 1.20 19.01
CA TRP A 60 11.35 0.27 18.25
C TRP A 60 12.04 -1.07 17.95
N ALA A 61 13.38 -1.09 17.91
CA ALA A 61 14.17 -2.30 17.67
C ALA A 61 14.46 -3.09 18.95
N GLN A 62 14.22 -2.51 20.13
CA GLN A 62 14.38 -3.20 21.41
C GLN A 62 13.32 -4.30 21.59
N GLN A 63 13.64 -5.28 22.44
CA GLN A 63 12.70 -6.34 22.84
C GLN A 63 11.46 -5.71 23.50
N PHE A 64 10.28 -6.18 23.11
CA PHE A 64 9.01 -5.63 23.58
C PHE A 64 8.90 -5.64 25.11
N GLY A 65 9.36 -6.71 25.77
CA GLY A 65 9.35 -6.81 27.23
C GLY A 65 10.23 -5.76 27.93
N LYS A 66 11.26 -5.23 27.25
CA LYS A 66 12.08 -4.11 27.76
C LYS A 66 11.43 -2.76 27.46
N SER A 67 10.80 -2.62 26.30
CA SER A 67 10.14 -1.39 25.88
C SER A 67 8.87 -1.09 26.68
N LEU A 68 8.09 -2.11 27.00
CA LEU A 68 6.86 -2.02 27.81
C LEU A 68 6.90 -3.05 28.94
N PRO A 69 7.66 -2.78 30.03
CA PRO A 69 7.87 -3.74 31.13
C PRO A 69 6.58 -4.21 31.80
N PHE A 70 5.54 -3.38 31.79
CA PHE A 70 4.23 -3.70 32.35
C PHE A 70 3.43 -4.72 31.51
N LEU A 71 3.80 -4.96 30.24
CA LEU A 71 3.21 -5.98 29.37
C LEU A 71 4.09 -7.25 29.25
N ASN A 72 5.14 -7.36 30.07
CA ASN A 72 6.07 -8.49 30.05
C ASN A 72 5.42 -9.83 30.48
N TRP A 73 4.18 -9.81 30.96
CA TRP A 73 3.37 -11.00 31.25
C TRP A 73 2.86 -11.72 29.98
N LEU A 74 3.04 -11.14 28.79
CA LEU A 74 2.72 -11.75 27.50
C LEU A 74 3.98 -12.41 26.90
N PRO A 75 4.24 -13.70 27.19
CA PRO A 75 5.49 -14.37 26.80
C PRO A 75 5.70 -14.43 25.28
N VAL A 76 4.61 -14.50 24.50
CA VAL A 76 4.67 -14.55 23.03
C VAL A 76 5.20 -13.24 22.43
N LEU A 77 4.94 -12.10 23.09
CA LEU A 77 5.33 -10.79 22.59
C LEU A 77 6.62 -10.28 23.24
N ALA A 78 6.95 -10.73 24.46
CA ALA A 78 8.07 -10.21 25.25
C ALA A 78 9.43 -10.30 24.54
N ASP A 79 9.68 -11.40 23.82
CA ASP A 79 10.98 -11.70 23.21
C ASP A 79 11.17 -11.16 21.80
N VAL A 80 10.09 -10.70 21.14
CA VAL A 80 10.19 -10.15 19.77
C VAL A 80 10.53 -8.65 19.79
N PRO A 81 11.12 -8.11 18.71
CA PRO A 81 11.32 -6.67 18.58
C PRO A 81 10.00 -5.91 18.67
N THR A 82 10.03 -4.73 19.28
CA THR A 82 8.84 -3.92 19.57
C THR A 82 8.06 -3.58 18.30
N PHE A 83 8.75 -3.26 17.19
CA PHE A 83 8.08 -3.05 15.90
C PHE A 83 7.35 -4.30 15.39
N THR A 84 7.87 -5.51 15.64
CA THR A 84 7.22 -6.76 15.23
C THR A 84 6.00 -7.03 16.11
N ALA A 85 6.13 -6.86 17.43
CA ALA A 85 5.02 -7.00 18.35
C ALA A 85 3.85 -6.07 17.97
N ILE A 86 4.15 -4.80 17.69
CA ILE A 86 3.14 -3.81 17.33
C ILE A 86 2.53 -4.13 15.96
N LEU A 87 3.33 -4.58 14.99
CA LEU A 87 2.81 -5.07 13.70
C LEU A 87 1.81 -6.22 13.91
N CYS A 88 2.15 -7.21 14.74
CA CYS A 88 1.25 -8.31 15.07
C CYS A 88 -0.03 -7.82 15.75
N LEU A 89 0.07 -6.92 16.73
CA LEU A 89 -1.08 -6.34 17.41
C LEU A 89 -1.99 -5.56 16.43
N MET A 90 -1.41 -4.78 15.52
CA MET A 90 -2.16 -4.05 14.50
C MET A 90 -2.86 -5.00 13.51
N ILE A 91 -2.23 -6.11 13.14
CA ILE A 91 -2.88 -7.13 12.32
C ILE A 91 -4.06 -7.74 13.09
N THR A 92 -3.86 -8.15 14.34
CA THR A 92 -4.89 -8.82 15.15
C THR A 92 -6.07 -7.93 15.50
N PHE A 93 -5.82 -6.68 15.90
CA PHE A 93 -6.86 -5.79 16.44
C PHE A 93 -7.30 -4.69 15.47
N GLY A 94 -6.50 -4.38 14.45
CA GLY A 94 -6.85 -3.40 13.41
C GLY A 94 -7.30 -4.09 12.13
N VAL A 95 -6.34 -4.73 11.45
CA VAL A 95 -6.55 -5.26 10.08
C VAL A 95 -7.62 -6.33 10.05
N ILE A 96 -7.52 -7.37 10.88
CA ILE A 96 -8.47 -8.50 10.85
C ILE A 96 -9.91 -8.03 11.11
N PRO A 97 -10.20 -7.23 12.16
CA PRO A 97 -11.54 -6.69 12.37
C PRO A 97 -12.02 -5.84 11.21
N THR A 98 -11.20 -4.92 10.67
CA THR A 98 -11.58 -4.09 9.52
C THR A 98 -11.94 -4.95 8.32
N VAL A 99 -11.09 -5.92 7.96
CA VAL A 99 -11.36 -6.84 6.85
C VAL A 99 -12.64 -7.63 7.08
N ALA A 100 -12.86 -8.13 8.30
CA ALA A 100 -14.07 -8.86 8.65
C ALA A 100 -15.33 -7.99 8.50
N PHE A 101 -15.31 -6.74 8.97
CA PHE A 101 -16.44 -5.81 8.83
C PHE A 101 -16.73 -5.49 7.36
N ASN A 102 -15.71 -5.22 6.55
CA ASN A 102 -15.88 -4.96 5.12
C ASN A 102 -16.55 -6.17 4.43
N VAL A 103 -16.09 -7.40 4.74
CA VAL A 103 -16.69 -8.64 4.20
C VAL A 103 -18.13 -8.83 4.67
N ILE A 104 -18.43 -8.56 5.93
CA ILE A 104 -19.79 -8.66 6.49
C ILE A 104 -20.73 -7.67 5.80
N ASN A 105 -20.29 -6.43 5.61
CA ASN A 105 -21.09 -5.37 4.99
C ASN A 105 -21.39 -5.69 3.52
N VAL A 106 -20.38 -6.09 2.75
CA VAL A 106 -20.59 -6.55 1.37
C VAL A 106 -21.52 -7.77 1.34
N SER A 107 -21.33 -8.73 2.24
CA SER A 107 -22.18 -9.92 2.31
C SER A 107 -23.65 -9.59 2.55
N LYS A 108 -23.95 -8.58 3.39
CA LYS A 108 -25.32 -8.09 3.63
C LYS A 108 -25.92 -7.49 2.35
N VAL A 109 -25.18 -6.63 1.66
CA VAL A 109 -25.64 -5.98 0.42
C VAL A 109 -25.83 -7.01 -0.70
N VAL A 110 -24.88 -7.91 -0.90
CA VAL A 110 -24.96 -8.95 -1.94
C VAL A 110 -26.15 -9.89 -1.69
N LYS A 111 -26.38 -10.32 -0.45
CA LYS A 111 -27.57 -11.12 -0.08
C LYS A 111 -28.87 -10.36 -0.32
N SER A 112 -28.95 -9.07 0.02
CA SER A 112 -30.16 -8.25 -0.22
C SER A 112 -30.50 -8.10 -1.71
N ARG A 113 -29.50 -8.19 -2.59
CA ARG A 113 -29.66 -8.16 -4.05
C ARG A 113 -29.83 -9.56 -4.67
N ASN A 114 -30.01 -10.59 -3.84
CA ASN A 114 -30.08 -11.99 -4.25
C ASN A 114 -28.84 -12.46 -5.04
N GLY A 115 -27.69 -11.82 -4.81
CA GLY A 115 -26.42 -12.13 -5.44
C GLY A 115 -25.63 -13.20 -4.67
N SER A 116 -24.62 -13.78 -5.33
CA SER A 116 -23.73 -14.77 -4.71
C SER A 116 -22.58 -14.09 -3.96
N ILE A 117 -22.44 -14.39 -2.67
CA ILE A 117 -21.28 -13.96 -1.87
C ILE A 117 -20.00 -14.59 -2.39
N ALA A 118 -20.06 -15.84 -2.87
CA ALA A 118 -18.90 -16.49 -3.45
C ALA A 118 -18.39 -15.72 -4.68
N LEU A 119 -19.30 -15.11 -5.46
CA LEU A 119 -18.92 -14.24 -6.58
C LEU A 119 -18.32 -12.91 -6.10
N ALA A 120 -18.84 -12.33 -5.02
CA ALA A 120 -18.30 -11.10 -4.45
C ALA A 120 -16.91 -11.31 -3.80
N LEU A 121 -16.72 -12.42 -3.08
CA LEU A 121 -15.43 -12.84 -2.53
C LEU A 121 -14.47 -13.31 -3.63
N ALA A 122 -14.98 -13.92 -4.70
CA ALA A 122 -14.22 -14.17 -5.92
C ALA A 122 -13.72 -12.86 -6.55
N MET A 123 -14.41 -11.72 -6.43
CA MET A 123 -13.81 -10.45 -6.85
C MET A 123 -12.59 -10.06 -5.99
N VAL A 124 -12.47 -10.60 -4.77
CA VAL A 124 -11.26 -10.45 -3.92
C VAL A 124 -10.20 -11.52 -4.22
N THR A 125 -10.59 -12.76 -4.56
CA THR A 125 -9.69 -13.93 -4.68
C THR A 125 -9.45 -14.45 -6.10
N THR A 126 -10.28 -14.10 -7.08
CA THR A 126 -10.21 -14.58 -8.47
C THR A 126 -9.16 -13.80 -9.24
N PHE A 127 -7.93 -14.24 -8.99
CA PHE A 127 -6.74 -14.02 -9.78
C PHE A 127 -6.34 -15.26 -10.60
N HIS A 128 -7.26 -16.22 -10.89
CA HIS A 128 -6.99 -17.33 -11.83
C HIS A 128 -8.25 -17.73 -12.65
N ILE A 129 -8.20 -17.40 -13.95
CA ILE A 129 -8.85 -18.00 -15.16
C ILE A 129 -10.35 -18.42 -15.14
N GLY A 130 -11.16 -17.70 -15.94
CA GLY A 130 -12.08 -18.25 -16.97
C GLY A 130 -13.46 -18.82 -16.57
N ILE A 131 -14.53 -18.17 -17.08
CA ILE A 131 -15.73 -18.71 -17.79
C ILE A 131 -16.99 -17.86 -17.50
N LEU A 132 -17.46 -17.06 -18.49
CA LEU A 132 -18.86 -16.65 -18.87
C LEU A 132 -18.92 -15.28 -19.60
N PRO A 133 -19.99 -14.98 -20.38
CA PRO A 133 -19.90 -14.48 -21.75
C PRO A 133 -19.67 -12.96 -21.91
N TYR A 134 -19.17 -12.65 -23.10
CA TYR A 134 -18.31 -11.54 -23.47
C TYR A 134 -18.86 -10.11 -23.35
N ASN A 135 -20.16 -9.85 -23.19
CA ASN A 135 -20.68 -8.53 -23.59
C ASN A 135 -21.02 -7.54 -22.45
N LEU A 136 -21.11 -7.98 -21.19
CA LEU A 136 -21.25 -7.08 -20.02
C LEU A 136 -20.17 -7.34 -18.97
N ALA A 137 -19.71 -8.59 -18.89
CA ALA A 137 -18.54 -8.97 -18.13
C ALA A 137 -17.29 -8.25 -18.64
N ALA A 138 -17.07 -8.10 -19.95
CA ALA A 138 -15.88 -7.43 -20.48
C ALA A 138 -15.72 -5.97 -20.02
N VAL A 139 -16.78 -5.18 -19.84
CA VAL A 139 -16.63 -3.78 -19.38
C VAL A 139 -16.29 -3.70 -17.89
N LEU A 140 -16.88 -4.58 -17.07
CA LEU A 140 -16.60 -4.69 -15.64
C LEU A 140 -15.24 -5.37 -15.36
N ILE A 141 -14.90 -6.39 -16.16
CA ILE A 141 -13.60 -7.09 -16.20
C ILE A 141 -12.51 -6.11 -16.66
N THR A 142 -12.71 -5.34 -17.74
CA THR A 142 -11.69 -4.37 -18.18
C THR A 142 -11.48 -3.29 -17.12
N SER A 143 -12.55 -2.79 -16.48
CA SER A 143 -12.44 -1.75 -15.45
C SER A 143 -11.76 -2.23 -14.16
N PHE A 144 -12.00 -3.48 -13.75
CA PHE A 144 -11.45 -4.06 -12.52
C PHE A 144 -10.04 -4.67 -12.71
N PHE A 145 -9.80 -5.39 -13.81
CA PHE A 145 -8.46 -5.91 -14.12
C PHE A 145 -7.46 -4.78 -14.35
N VAL A 146 -7.87 -3.63 -14.90
CA VAL A 146 -7.00 -2.44 -15.02
C VAL A 146 -6.59 -1.88 -13.64
N GLN A 147 -7.39 -2.08 -12.59
CA GLN A 147 -7.10 -1.51 -11.25
C GLN A 147 -6.28 -2.44 -10.34
N LEU A 148 -6.47 -3.76 -10.41
CA LEU A 148 -5.73 -4.72 -9.56
C LEU A 148 -4.45 -5.27 -10.21
N TYR A 149 -4.44 -5.45 -11.53
CA TYR A 149 -3.24 -5.83 -12.30
C TYR A 149 -2.01 -5.00 -11.96
N PRO A 150 -2.05 -3.64 -11.94
CA PRO A 150 -0.90 -2.85 -11.55
C PRO A 150 -0.44 -3.11 -10.14
N PHE A 151 -1.35 -3.33 -9.19
CA PHE A 151 -0.99 -3.57 -7.80
C PHE A 151 -0.25 -4.91 -7.67
N VAL A 152 -0.79 -5.98 -8.27
CA VAL A 152 -0.15 -7.31 -8.22
C VAL A 152 1.18 -7.31 -8.98
N VAL A 153 1.27 -6.65 -10.13
CA VAL A 153 2.51 -6.54 -10.90
C VAL A 153 3.54 -5.65 -10.17
N LEU A 154 3.11 -4.59 -9.51
CA LEU A 154 3.97 -3.75 -8.68
C LEU A 154 4.52 -4.54 -7.49
N VAL A 155 3.64 -5.16 -6.70
CA VAL A 155 4.04 -5.94 -5.52
C VAL A 155 4.90 -7.12 -5.94
N GLY A 156 4.44 -7.91 -6.90
CA GLY A 156 5.15 -9.06 -7.42
C GLY A 156 6.49 -8.67 -8.06
N GLY A 157 6.53 -7.56 -8.80
CA GLY A 157 7.75 -7.04 -9.43
C GLY A 157 8.77 -6.53 -8.42
N VAL A 158 8.33 -5.86 -7.35
CA VAL A 158 9.21 -5.41 -6.26
C VAL A 158 9.74 -6.60 -5.47
N LEU A 159 8.90 -7.58 -5.15
CA LEU A 159 9.32 -8.81 -4.47
C LEU A 159 10.27 -9.64 -5.33
N LEU A 160 10.02 -9.71 -6.64
CA LEU A 160 10.90 -10.37 -7.60
C LEU A 160 12.25 -9.63 -7.69
N TRP A 161 12.23 -8.30 -7.74
CA TRP A 161 13.45 -7.50 -7.72
C TRP A 161 14.24 -7.73 -6.42
N ASP A 162 13.58 -7.73 -5.26
CA ASP A 162 14.24 -8.03 -3.97
C ASP A 162 14.86 -9.43 -3.95
N TYR A 163 14.13 -10.45 -4.42
CA TYR A 163 14.63 -11.82 -4.48
C TYR A 163 15.84 -11.98 -5.42
N LEU A 164 15.89 -11.20 -6.50
CA LEU A 164 16.99 -11.24 -7.47
C LEU A 164 18.14 -10.32 -7.11
N SER A 165 17.93 -9.36 -6.21
CA SER A 165 18.90 -8.33 -5.86
C SER A 165 20.11 -8.89 -5.11
N PRO A 166 21.36 -8.63 -5.58
CA PRO A 166 22.57 -9.00 -4.87
C PRO A 166 22.77 -8.22 -3.55
N SER A 167 22.23 -7.00 -3.44
CA SER A 167 22.43 -6.13 -2.27
C SER A 167 21.28 -6.20 -1.26
N ASP A 168 20.33 -7.13 -1.40
CA ASP A 168 19.17 -7.28 -0.50
C ASP A 168 18.48 -5.94 -0.21
N ILE A 169 17.89 -5.35 -1.26
CA ILE A 169 17.37 -3.97 -1.25
C ILE A 169 16.33 -3.71 -0.15
N ILE A 170 15.49 -4.67 0.20
CA ILE A 170 14.50 -4.50 1.28
C ILE A 170 15.19 -4.52 2.64
N ALA A 171 16.26 -5.30 2.83
CA ALA A 171 17.00 -5.30 4.07
C ALA A 171 17.82 -4.02 4.27
N ASN A 172 18.54 -3.59 3.22
CA ASN A 172 19.51 -2.49 3.31
C ASN A 172 18.92 -1.10 3.03
N TYR A 173 17.92 -1.00 2.15
CA TYR A 173 17.29 0.27 1.76
C TYR A 173 15.76 0.26 1.86
N PRO A 174 15.16 -0.21 2.98
CA PRO A 174 13.72 -0.39 3.10
C PRO A 174 12.91 0.89 2.87
N HIS A 175 13.45 2.05 3.29
CA HIS A 175 12.78 3.35 3.16
C HIS A 175 12.67 3.80 1.69
N LEU A 176 13.71 3.59 0.88
CA LEU A 176 13.67 3.94 -0.55
C LEU A 176 12.73 3.02 -1.31
N VAL A 177 12.77 1.72 -1.01
CA VAL A 177 11.85 0.75 -1.63
C VAL A 177 10.40 1.13 -1.30
N VAL A 178 10.06 1.32 -0.02
CA VAL A 178 8.68 1.63 0.39
C VAL A 178 8.20 2.99 -0.10
N MET A 179 9.05 4.03 -0.14
CA MET A 179 8.66 5.31 -0.71
C MET A 179 8.42 5.21 -2.22
N GLY A 180 9.30 4.55 -2.97
CA GLY A 180 9.13 4.37 -4.42
C GLY A 180 7.89 3.56 -4.77
N THR A 181 7.63 2.47 -4.02
CA THR A 181 6.44 1.64 -4.24
C THR A 181 5.16 2.31 -3.78
N GLY A 182 5.19 3.02 -2.65
CA GLY A 182 4.06 3.81 -2.14
C GLY A 182 3.65 4.93 -3.09
N LEU A 183 4.62 5.66 -3.66
CA LEU A 183 4.36 6.70 -4.67
C LEU A 183 3.87 6.10 -6.00
N THR A 184 4.34 4.91 -6.35
CA THR A 184 3.82 4.17 -7.52
C THR A 184 2.36 3.76 -7.33
N PHE A 185 1.95 3.38 -6.12
CA PHE A 185 0.60 2.88 -5.87
C PHE A 185 -0.49 3.88 -6.33
N GLY A 186 -0.17 5.19 -6.39
CA GLY A 186 -1.05 6.23 -6.91
C GLY A 186 -1.26 6.22 -8.43
N TYR A 187 -0.40 5.58 -9.23
CA TYR A 187 -0.57 5.48 -10.68
C TYR A 187 0.19 4.32 -11.33
N LEU A 188 -0.49 3.63 -12.25
CA LEU A 188 -0.04 2.51 -13.11
C LEU A 188 1.27 2.71 -13.90
N VAL A 189 1.95 3.85 -13.82
CA VAL A 189 3.02 4.23 -14.76
C VAL A 189 4.44 3.86 -14.31
N SER A 190 4.66 3.39 -13.07
CA SER A 190 5.99 2.88 -12.71
C SER A 190 6.32 1.48 -13.26
N LEU A 191 5.38 0.86 -13.98
CA LEU A 191 5.62 -0.33 -14.80
C LEU A 191 6.73 -0.15 -15.84
N MET A 192 7.12 1.09 -16.17
CA MET A 192 8.26 1.34 -17.06
C MET A 192 9.63 1.22 -16.36
N TYR A 193 9.71 1.49 -15.05
CA TYR A 193 10.98 1.46 -14.31
C TYR A 193 11.29 0.09 -13.71
N LEU A 194 10.27 -0.67 -13.33
CA LEU A 194 10.39 -2.01 -12.76
C LEU A 194 11.15 -3.00 -13.66
N PRO A 195 10.89 -3.08 -14.99
CA PRO A 195 11.65 -3.95 -15.89
C PRO A 195 13.13 -3.62 -15.93
N LEU A 196 13.51 -2.33 -15.86
CA LEU A 196 14.91 -1.91 -15.78
C LEU A 196 15.57 -2.38 -14.49
N ALA A 197 14.86 -2.25 -13.36
CA ALA A 197 15.36 -2.68 -12.07
C ALA A 197 15.54 -4.22 -11.99
N ILE A 198 14.55 -4.97 -12.50
CA ILE A 198 14.61 -6.43 -12.59
C ILE A 198 15.73 -6.88 -13.56
N ALA A 199 15.86 -6.23 -14.72
CA ALA A 199 16.93 -6.51 -15.68
C ALA A 199 18.32 -6.25 -15.09
N ASN A 200 18.48 -5.18 -14.31
CA ASN A 200 19.74 -4.86 -13.62
C ASN A 200 20.10 -5.92 -12.57
N ALA A 201 19.12 -6.40 -11.80
CA ALA A 201 19.32 -7.48 -10.83
C ALA A 201 19.63 -8.83 -11.50
N LEU A 202 18.93 -9.16 -12.60
CA LEU A 202 19.21 -10.35 -13.42
C LEU A 202 20.61 -10.31 -14.03
N ALA A 203 21.00 -9.16 -14.58
CA ALA A 203 22.34 -8.98 -15.13
C ALA A 203 23.42 -9.16 -14.06
N SER A 204 23.15 -8.71 -12.83
CA SER A 204 24.06 -8.96 -11.71
C SER A 204 24.22 -10.44 -11.37
N LYS A 205 23.15 -11.26 -11.46
CA LYS A 205 23.26 -12.71 -11.26
C LYS A 205 24.01 -13.41 -12.38
N LEU A 206 23.94 -12.88 -13.60
CA LEU A 206 24.63 -13.44 -14.77
C LEU A 206 26.11 -13.02 -14.87
N ASN A 207 26.51 -11.96 -14.17
CA ASN A 207 27.84 -11.35 -14.26
C ASN A 207 28.62 -11.43 -12.93
N ASP A 208 28.60 -12.60 -12.28
CA ASP A 208 29.30 -12.90 -11.02
C ASP A 208 29.06 -11.90 -9.88
N GLY A 209 27.83 -11.37 -9.79
CA GLY A 209 27.44 -10.43 -8.72
C GLY A 209 27.77 -8.97 -9.01
N VAL A 210 28.26 -8.63 -10.21
CA VAL A 210 28.52 -7.24 -10.61
C VAL A 210 27.30 -6.68 -11.37
N PRO A 211 26.50 -5.79 -10.75
CA PRO A 211 25.36 -5.18 -11.43
C PRO A 211 25.81 -4.16 -12.49
N ILE A 212 25.03 -3.98 -13.57
CA ILE A 212 25.31 -3.02 -14.65
C ILE A 212 25.31 -1.58 -14.10
N VAL A 213 24.33 -1.28 -13.25
CA VAL A 213 24.19 -0.02 -12.53
C VAL A 213 24.12 -0.31 -11.04
N ASN A 214 24.79 0.50 -10.23
CA ASN A 214 24.73 0.40 -8.78
C ASN A 214 23.26 0.43 -8.29
N GLU A 215 22.85 -0.58 -7.52
CA GLU A 215 21.44 -0.72 -7.09
C GLU A 215 20.94 0.46 -6.27
N ARG A 216 21.81 1.16 -5.55
CA ARG A 216 21.45 2.38 -4.84
C ARG A 216 21.05 3.51 -5.79
N LEU A 217 21.72 3.62 -6.94
CA LEU A 217 21.39 4.60 -7.96
C LEU A 217 20.07 4.23 -8.66
N VAL A 218 19.84 2.94 -8.90
CA VAL A 218 18.56 2.43 -9.42
C VAL A 218 17.41 2.72 -8.45
N LEU A 219 17.61 2.51 -7.15
CA LEU A 219 16.61 2.85 -6.12
C LEU A 219 16.32 4.34 -6.03
N PHE A 220 17.37 5.17 -6.09
CA PHE A 220 17.20 6.63 -6.09
C PHE A 220 16.47 7.11 -7.35
N GLY A 221 16.83 6.56 -8.51
CA GLY A 221 16.16 6.82 -9.78
C GLY A 221 14.69 6.40 -9.73
N TYR A 222 14.38 5.25 -9.15
CA TYR A 222 13.00 4.79 -8.93
C TYR A 222 12.21 5.76 -8.06
N CYS A 223 12.77 6.21 -6.93
CA CYS A 223 12.13 7.20 -6.06
C CYS A 223 11.92 8.55 -6.77
N ALA A 224 12.94 9.07 -7.45
CA ALA A 224 12.86 10.34 -8.16
C ALA A 224 11.84 10.30 -9.30
N PHE A 225 11.82 9.21 -10.07
CA PHE A 225 10.87 8.98 -11.15
C PHE A 225 9.43 8.92 -10.63
N THR A 226 9.18 8.14 -9.58
CA THR A 226 7.85 7.99 -8.97
C THR A 226 7.36 9.29 -8.34
N ALA A 227 8.23 10.04 -7.65
CA ALA A 227 7.90 11.37 -7.13
C ALA A 227 7.55 12.37 -8.24
N SER A 228 8.31 12.36 -9.34
CA SER A 228 8.07 13.25 -10.48
C SER A 228 6.73 12.96 -11.15
N LEU A 229 6.41 11.68 -11.35
CA LEU A 229 5.11 11.25 -11.89
C LEU A 229 3.95 11.65 -10.97
N TYR A 230 4.11 11.47 -9.66
CA TYR A 230 3.09 11.86 -8.69
C TYR A 230 2.84 13.38 -8.71
N LEU A 231 3.90 14.20 -8.72
CA LEU A 231 3.78 15.66 -8.80
C LEU A 231 3.13 16.12 -10.12
N HIS A 232 3.50 15.51 -11.25
CA HIS A 232 2.87 15.79 -12.53
C HIS A 232 1.36 15.50 -12.49
N PHE A 233 0.97 14.35 -11.93
CA PHE A 233 -0.43 14.00 -11.77
C PHE A 233 -1.17 14.98 -10.86
N ALA A 234 -0.65 15.24 -9.65
CA ALA A 234 -1.27 16.14 -8.70
C ALA A 234 -1.50 17.53 -9.31
N THR A 235 -0.48 18.07 -10.01
CA THR A 235 -0.60 19.37 -10.68
C THR A 235 -1.58 19.33 -11.86
N SER A 236 -1.67 18.23 -12.61
CA SER A 236 -2.64 18.07 -13.71
C SER A 236 -4.08 18.03 -13.19
N VAL A 237 -4.36 17.24 -12.16
CA VAL A 237 -5.70 17.14 -11.56
C VAL A 237 -6.11 18.47 -10.94
N ILE A 238 -5.21 19.13 -10.21
CA ILE A 238 -5.47 20.47 -9.66
C ILE A 238 -5.82 21.43 -10.80
N ARG A 239 -5.03 21.45 -11.88
CA ARG A 239 -5.28 22.31 -13.04
C ARG A 239 -6.63 22.03 -13.69
N GLU A 240 -6.98 20.77 -13.89
CA GLU A 240 -8.24 20.36 -14.49
C GLU A 240 -9.44 20.78 -13.64
N ILE A 241 -9.40 20.54 -12.33
CA ILE A 241 -10.43 20.99 -11.39
C ILE A 241 -10.53 22.51 -11.36
N THR A 242 -9.39 23.22 -11.28
CA THR A 242 -9.37 24.69 -11.28
C THR A 242 -9.93 25.28 -12.57
N ASN A 243 -9.63 24.68 -13.73
CA ASN A 243 -10.14 25.13 -15.01
C ASN A 243 -11.63 24.84 -15.16
N ALA A 244 -12.10 23.67 -14.71
CA ALA A 244 -13.51 23.30 -14.74
C ALA A 244 -14.37 24.18 -13.81
N LEU A 245 -13.85 24.55 -12.64
CA LEU A 245 -14.55 25.38 -11.66
C LEU A 245 -14.30 26.89 -11.82
N GLY A 246 -13.36 27.29 -12.68
CA GLY A 246 -12.96 28.70 -12.85
C GLY A 246 -12.32 29.33 -11.60
N ILE A 247 -11.77 28.51 -10.71
CA ILE A 247 -11.15 28.96 -9.45
C ILE A 247 -9.63 28.83 -9.53
N TYR A 248 -8.89 29.69 -8.85
CA TYR A 248 -7.43 29.59 -8.78
C TYR A 248 -7.03 28.88 -7.48
N CYS A 249 -6.26 27.78 -7.58
CA CYS A 249 -5.72 27.12 -6.39
C CYS A 249 -4.71 28.07 -5.71
N PHE A 250 -4.91 28.35 -4.41
CA PHE A 250 -4.11 29.28 -3.59
C PHE A 250 -4.28 30.78 -3.86
N ARG A 251 -5.29 31.20 -4.64
CA ARG A 251 -5.62 32.62 -4.82
C ARG A 251 -7.11 32.86 -4.58
N ILE A 252 -7.45 33.60 -3.53
CA ILE A 252 -8.84 34.00 -3.24
C ILE A 252 -9.22 35.10 -4.23
N THR A 253 -10.15 34.81 -5.13
CA THR A 253 -10.80 35.83 -5.96
C THR A 253 -11.78 36.62 -5.09
N ARG A 254 -11.67 37.95 -5.07
CA ARG A 254 -12.70 38.81 -4.45
C ARG A 254 -13.96 38.70 -5.30
N LYS A 255 -15.10 38.42 -4.65
CA LYS A 255 -16.41 38.52 -5.27
C LYS A 255 -16.63 40.00 -5.63
N GLU A 256 -16.81 40.31 -6.91
CA GLU A 256 -17.32 41.62 -7.31
C GLU A 256 -18.76 41.74 -6.80
N ALA A 257 -19.02 42.86 -6.11
CA ALA A 257 -20.29 43.16 -5.46
C ALA A 257 -21.29 43.78 -6.45
#